data_AF-A0A293LT21-F1
#
_entry.id   AF-A0A293LT21-F1
#
_cell.length_a   1.000
_cell.length_b   1.000
_cell.length_c   1.000
_cell.angle_alpha   90.00
_cell.angle_beta   90.00
_cell.angle_gamma   90.00
#
_symmetry.space_group_name_H-M   'P 1'
#
loop_
_entity.id
_entity.type
_entity.pdbx_description
1 polymer ?
#
loop_
_entity_poly.entity_id
_entity_poly.type
_entity_poly.pdbx_seq_one_letter_code
_entity_poly.pdbx_strand_id
1 'polypeptide(L)'
;MLRCRNEHLLVYAKERLPKRYHYSDHRRIEPIVLDMDSGYLVLNKMADKDTDYCTGGAHGYDNMAPSMQGIFLGHGPAFKQNVTVRPFRNIELYELMAELLKITPRPNNGTRGALHYLLRSHGPLPDLPHPQVPPQCYVNLENTTEDADEDDGCMCKSDARTASTHFGFDSKSHDTTRPSHDLHVPWGDIALVTPGADLERKSQCLLTNHDYVAAFHNDLRLPLWTAYTLRGRQESSIANACWERDARLQGKDLTCKEYETLRTAIIPLVKEALFPPDFVSAKEHEAAVWLHSNALPFYRNHSVGVRRELILLIKHWEAKYGSLNVVMGPAFDVHGNGKRPPLLEILAPRDTGTIVAVPTHIFCVLTRCLMAGVSVQACTPSRLDVIAFLLPHLPRPDCQVMNQYLVQHMATVGDVELLTGLQFFSELPVYEAIRLRTEIPSGLWPT
;
A
#
# COMPACT_ATOMS: atom_id res chain seq x y z
N MET A 1 -26.29 19.71 -2.00
CA MET A 1 -25.27 18.71 -1.63
C MET A 1 -25.48 17.49 -2.53
N LEU A 2 -24.54 17.20 -3.44
CA LEU A 2 -24.69 16.17 -4.50
C LEU A 2 -24.29 14.75 -4.06
N ARG A 3 -23.44 14.63 -3.03
CA ARG A 3 -22.98 13.34 -2.50
C ARG A 3 -24.17 12.46 -2.07
N CYS A 4 -24.09 11.18 -2.42
CA CYS A 4 -25.04 10.13 -1.98
C CYS A 4 -26.49 10.39 -2.41
N ARG A 5 -26.69 11.12 -3.52
CA ARG A 5 -28.02 11.43 -4.07
C ARG A 5 -28.40 10.55 -5.26
N ASN A 6 -27.43 9.97 -5.94
CA ASN A 6 -27.61 9.08 -7.08
C ASN A 6 -26.52 8.02 -7.02
N GLU A 7 -26.87 6.76 -7.30
CA GLU A 7 -25.94 5.62 -7.22
C GLU A 7 -24.92 5.58 -8.37
N HIS A 8 -25.21 6.21 -9.50
CA HIS A 8 -24.35 6.30 -10.69
C HIS A 8 -23.46 7.55 -10.72
N LEU A 9 -23.45 8.33 -9.63
CA LEU A 9 -22.70 9.58 -9.55
C LEU A 9 -21.91 9.66 -8.24
N LEU A 10 -20.59 9.70 -8.39
CA LEU A 10 -19.65 9.97 -7.31
C LEU A 10 -19.13 11.40 -7.42
N VAL A 11 -18.93 12.02 -6.26
CA VAL A 11 -18.61 13.45 -6.17
C VAL A 11 -17.39 13.64 -5.31
N TYR A 12 -16.27 13.88 -5.98
CA TYR A 12 -14.96 14.03 -5.36
C TYR A 12 -14.58 15.49 -5.26
N ALA A 13 -13.93 15.85 -4.15
CA ALA A 13 -12.93 16.90 -4.23
C ALA A 13 -11.76 16.32 -5.01
N LYS A 14 -11.14 17.07 -5.94
CA LYS A 14 -10.13 16.50 -6.84
C LYS A 14 -8.97 15.82 -6.09
N GLU A 15 -8.61 16.31 -4.91
CA GLU A 15 -7.56 15.76 -4.04
C GLU A 15 -7.92 14.36 -3.48
N ARG A 16 -9.20 13.98 -3.53
CA ARG A 16 -9.73 12.69 -3.03
C ARG A 16 -10.04 11.68 -4.13
N LEU A 17 -9.78 12.02 -5.39
CA LEU A 17 -9.94 11.06 -6.48
C LEU A 17 -9.05 9.82 -6.25
N PRO A 18 -9.46 8.64 -6.77
CA PRO A 18 -8.60 7.47 -6.81
C PRO A 18 -7.23 7.81 -7.39
N LYS A 19 -6.15 7.47 -6.67
CA LYS A 19 -4.81 7.95 -7.00
C LYS A 19 -4.29 7.44 -8.34
N ARG A 20 -4.78 6.29 -8.81
CA ARG A 20 -4.52 5.77 -10.16
C ARG A 20 -4.91 6.73 -11.30
N TYR A 21 -5.82 7.67 -11.06
CA TYR A 21 -6.19 8.67 -12.07
C TYR A 21 -5.12 9.73 -12.29
N HIS A 22 -4.29 10.03 -11.28
CA HIS A 22 -3.32 11.15 -11.31
C HIS A 22 -3.95 12.48 -11.79
N TYR A 23 -5.20 12.73 -11.41
CA TYR A 23 -6.04 13.81 -11.94
C TYR A 23 -6.43 14.86 -10.87
N SER A 24 -5.44 15.43 -10.19
CA SER A 24 -5.66 16.42 -9.13
C SER A 24 -4.66 17.59 -9.13
N ASP A 25 -3.41 17.34 -9.51
CA ASP A 25 -2.27 18.25 -9.40
C ASP A 25 -2.18 19.28 -10.54
N HIS A 26 -3.28 19.99 -10.80
CA HIS A 26 -3.27 21.11 -11.74
C HIS A 26 -4.39 22.12 -11.45
N ARG A 27 -4.12 23.41 -11.66
CA ARG A 27 -5.10 24.50 -11.44
C ARG A 27 -6.28 24.49 -12.41
N ARG A 28 -6.13 23.84 -13.58
CA ARG A 28 -7.20 23.69 -14.59
C ARG A 28 -8.13 22.52 -14.30
N ILE A 29 -7.79 21.67 -13.33
CA ILE A 29 -8.71 20.65 -12.84
C ILE A 29 -9.55 21.32 -11.76
N GLU A 30 -10.85 21.38 -12.01
CA GLU A 30 -11.82 22.00 -11.14
C GLU A 30 -11.82 21.34 -9.74
N PRO A 31 -12.12 22.09 -8.67
CA PRO A 31 -12.09 21.54 -7.31
C PRO A 31 -13.05 20.37 -7.07
N ILE A 32 -14.10 20.24 -7.89
CA ILE A 32 -15.11 19.20 -7.80
C ILE A 32 -15.11 18.40 -9.09
N VAL A 33 -14.91 17.09 -8.96
CA VAL A 33 -14.96 16.14 -10.08
C VAL A 33 -16.14 15.19 -9.89
N LEU A 34 -16.91 15.02 -10.96
CA LEU A 34 -18.04 14.10 -11.04
C LEU A 34 -17.58 12.85 -11.77
N ASP A 35 -17.53 11.73 -11.06
CA ASP A 35 -17.20 10.42 -11.64
C ASP A 35 -18.49 9.62 -11.81
N MET A 36 -18.67 9.01 -12.97
CA MET A 36 -19.94 8.43 -13.40
C MET A 36 -19.75 7.06 -14.02
N ASP A 37 -20.75 6.21 -13.83
CA ASP A 37 -20.82 4.93 -14.53
C ASP A 37 -20.89 5.16 -16.05
N SER A 38 -20.24 4.26 -16.81
CA SER A 38 -20.27 4.29 -18.27
C SER A 38 -21.71 4.26 -18.81
N GLY A 39 -22.03 5.17 -19.73
CA GLY A 39 -23.36 5.31 -20.32
C GLY A 39 -24.25 6.34 -19.64
N TYR A 40 -23.85 6.88 -18.48
CA TYR A 40 -24.54 8.01 -17.85
C TYR A 40 -23.91 9.35 -18.23
N LEU A 41 -24.68 10.43 -18.12
CA LEU A 41 -24.23 11.81 -18.39
C LEU A 41 -24.75 12.74 -17.28
N VAL A 42 -23.96 13.77 -16.95
CA VAL A 42 -24.40 14.90 -16.13
C VAL A 42 -24.52 16.12 -17.01
N LEU A 43 -25.71 16.74 -16.98
CA LEU A 43 -26.03 17.92 -17.75
C LEU A 43 -26.50 19.04 -16.81
N ASN A 44 -26.14 20.27 -17.14
CA ASN A 44 -26.68 21.44 -16.48
C ASN A 44 -27.98 21.84 -17.17
N LYS A 45 -29.12 21.65 -16.50
CA LYS A 45 -30.45 21.96 -17.04
C LYS A 45 -30.61 23.38 -17.62
N MET A 46 -29.84 24.37 -17.15
CA MET A 46 -29.91 25.74 -17.68
C MET A 46 -29.00 25.99 -18.87
N ALA A 47 -27.81 25.39 -18.89
CA ALA A 47 -26.83 25.56 -19.96
C ALA A 47 -27.09 24.58 -21.12
N ASP A 48 -27.51 23.36 -20.79
CA ASP A 48 -27.72 22.24 -21.67
C ASP A 48 -29.23 22.05 -21.91
N LYS A 49 -29.81 22.97 -22.70
CA LYS A 49 -31.27 22.98 -23.00
C LYS A 49 -31.72 21.99 -24.07
N ASP A 50 -30.79 21.45 -24.84
CA ASP A 50 -31.04 20.68 -26.06
C ASP A 50 -31.14 19.16 -25.86
N THR A 51 -30.51 18.47 -24.92
CA THR A 51 -30.59 16.98 -24.77
C THR A 51 -30.29 16.09 -25.99
N ASP A 52 -30.11 16.59 -27.21
CA ASP A 52 -29.71 15.78 -28.38
C ASP A 52 -28.36 15.07 -28.14
N TYR A 53 -27.50 15.64 -27.29
CA TYR A 53 -26.26 15.03 -26.78
C TYR A 53 -26.47 13.81 -25.86
N CYS A 54 -27.69 13.55 -25.40
CA CYS A 54 -28.04 12.30 -24.71
C CYS A 54 -28.22 11.13 -25.69
N THR A 55 -28.23 11.38 -26.99
CA THR A 55 -28.38 10.37 -28.03
C THR A 55 -27.05 10.15 -28.75
N GLY A 56 -26.60 8.89 -28.87
CA GLY A 56 -25.32 8.52 -29.51
C GLY A 56 -24.33 7.85 -28.56
N GLY A 57 -23.04 7.98 -28.85
CA GLY A 57 -21.94 7.42 -28.05
C GLY A 57 -21.07 8.51 -27.44
N ALA A 58 -20.57 8.28 -26.23
CA ALA A 58 -19.69 9.20 -25.49
C ALA A 58 -18.47 8.47 -24.93
N HIS A 59 -17.45 9.24 -24.54
CA HIS A 59 -16.24 8.76 -23.87
C HIS A 59 -15.74 9.78 -22.84
N GLY A 60 -14.76 9.40 -22.03
CA GLY A 60 -14.24 10.22 -20.92
C GLY A 60 -14.56 9.69 -19.53
N TYR A 61 -15.19 8.50 -19.46
CA TYR A 61 -15.38 7.73 -18.24
C TYR A 61 -14.05 7.16 -17.71
N ASP A 62 -14.13 6.45 -16.59
CA ASP A 62 -13.02 5.70 -16.00
C ASP A 62 -12.19 4.92 -17.05
N ASN A 63 -10.87 5.15 -17.04
CA ASN A 63 -9.92 4.52 -17.96
C ASN A 63 -9.78 3.01 -17.78
N MET A 64 -10.30 2.42 -16.71
CA MET A 64 -10.38 0.97 -16.52
C MET A 64 -11.64 0.35 -17.12
N ALA A 65 -12.63 1.14 -17.54
CA ALA A 65 -13.81 0.61 -18.20
C ALA A 65 -13.42 -0.08 -19.53
N PRO A 66 -13.99 -1.27 -19.84
CA PRO A 66 -13.69 -1.98 -21.09
C PRO A 66 -13.97 -1.15 -22.35
N SER A 67 -14.99 -0.29 -22.32
CA SER A 67 -15.35 0.60 -23.42
C SER A 67 -14.38 1.77 -23.64
N MET A 68 -13.53 2.08 -22.67
CA MET A 68 -12.54 3.18 -22.73
C MET A 68 -11.13 2.70 -23.14
N GLN A 69 -10.94 1.40 -23.39
CA GLN A 69 -9.65 0.83 -23.76
C GLN A 69 -9.23 1.24 -25.18
N GLY A 70 -7.97 1.69 -25.32
CA GLY A 70 -7.37 2.00 -26.62
C GLY A 70 -6.80 0.77 -27.33
N ILE A 71 -6.61 0.88 -28.64
CA ILE A 71 -6.00 -0.16 -29.48
C ILE A 71 -4.53 0.18 -29.74
N PHE A 72 -3.63 -0.81 -29.65
CA PHE A 72 -2.22 -0.67 -29.99
C PHE A 72 -1.78 -1.79 -30.94
N LEU A 73 -1.19 -1.43 -32.08
CA LEU A 73 -0.55 -2.36 -33.03
C LEU A 73 0.83 -1.83 -33.38
N GLY A 74 1.88 -2.60 -33.08
CA GLY A 74 3.26 -2.31 -33.47
C GLY A 74 3.69 -3.17 -34.65
N HIS A 75 4.12 -2.54 -35.75
CA HIS A 75 4.70 -3.23 -36.90
C HIS A 75 5.97 -2.50 -37.37
N GLY A 76 7.05 -3.25 -37.57
CA GLY A 76 8.31 -2.71 -38.06
C GLY A 76 9.50 -3.59 -37.69
N PRO A 77 10.71 -3.24 -38.17
CA PRO A 77 11.91 -4.05 -37.97
C PRO A 77 12.34 -4.15 -36.50
N ALA A 78 12.01 -3.15 -35.68
CA ALA A 78 12.36 -3.13 -34.25
C ALA A 78 11.44 -4.01 -33.40
N PHE A 79 10.18 -4.21 -33.82
CA PHE A 79 9.20 -4.98 -33.05
C PHE A 79 9.36 -6.49 -33.25
N LYS A 80 9.09 -7.26 -32.19
CA LYS A 80 8.90 -8.70 -32.31
C LYS A 80 7.70 -9.00 -33.22
N GLN A 81 7.77 -10.08 -33.98
CA GLN A 81 6.70 -10.51 -34.88
C GLN A 81 5.80 -11.54 -34.21
N ASN A 82 4.51 -11.53 -34.55
CA ASN A 82 3.52 -12.53 -34.13
C ASN A 82 3.43 -12.70 -32.60
N VAL A 83 3.46 -11.60 -31.85
CA VAL A 83 3.32 -11.59 -30.39
C VAL A 83 2.05 -10.84 -30.00
N THR A 84 1.21 -11.48 -29.19
CA THR A 84 0.13 -10.81 -28.44
C THR A 84 0.66 -10.47 -27.06
N VAL A 85 0.36 -9.25 -26.60
CA VAL A 85 0.93 -8.69 -25.38
C VAL A 85 -0.15 -8.32 -24.39
N ARG A 86 0.22 -8.23 -23.11
CA ARG A 86 -0.70 -7.80 -22.06
C ARG A 86 -1.02 -6.31 -22.20
N PRO A 87 -2.18 -5.85 -21.67
CA PRO A 87 -2.50 -4.43 -21.62
C PRO A 87 -1.41 -3.63 -20.90
N PHE A 88 -1.17 -2.40 -21.36
CA PHE A 88 -0.24 -1.46 -20.75
C PHE A 88 -0.79 -0.04 -20.87
N ARG A 89 -0.27 0.89 -20.07
CA ARG A 89 -0.74 2.28 -20.06
C ARG A 89 -0.12 3.08 -21.21
N ASN A 90 -0.90 3.97 -21.83
CA ASN A 90 -0.41 4.79 -22.94
C ASN A 90 0.73 5.76 -22.55
N ILE A 91 0.89 6.08 -21.26
CA ILE A 91 2.02 6.88 -20.75
C ILE A 91 3.38 6.24 -21.05
N GLU A 92 3.42 4.91 -21.21
CA GLU A 92 4.64 4.15 -21.51
C GLU A 92 5.10 4.32 -22.98
N LEU A 93 4.24 4.86 -23.85
CA LEU A 93 4.54 5.00 -25.28
C LEU A 93 5.65 6.01 -25.57
N TYR A 94 5.80 7.05 -24.74
CA TYR A 94 6.84 8.06 -24.95
C TYR A 94 8.24 7.47 -24.82
N GLU A 95 8.47 6.66 -23.78
CA GLU A 95 9.72 5.91 -23.59
C GLU A 95 9.98 4.94 -24.75
N LEU A 96 8.95 4.21 -25.20
CA LEU A 96 9.06 3.32 -26.36
C LEU A 96 9.45 4.07 -27.63
N MET A 97 8.82 5.22 -27.92
CA MET A 97 9.14 6.03 -29.10
C MET A 97 10.55 6.62 -29.02
N ALA A 98 10.98 7.07 -27.84
CA ALA A 98 12.32 7.57 -27.62
C ALA A 98 13.38 6.48 -27.87
N GLU A 99 13.14 5.26 -27.39
CA GLU A 99 13.99 4.09 -27.61
C GLU A 99 14.07 3.71 -29.11
N LEU A 100 12.94 3.71 -29.82
CA LEU A 100 12.90 3.45 -31.27
C LEU A 100 13.66 4.49 -32.10
N LEU A 101 13.57 5.77 -31.70
CA LEU A 101 14.25 6.89 -32.34
C LEU A 101 15.69 7.07 -31.87
N LYS A 102 16.13 6.31 -30.85
CA LYS A 102 17.45 6.43 -30.20
C LYS A 102 17.72 7.83 -29.66
N ILE A 103 16.72 8.44 -29.04
CA ILE A 103 16.84 9.75 -28.38
C ILE A 103 16.68 9.61 -26.88
N THR A 104 17.30 10.51 -26.12
CA THR A 104 17.10 10.58 -24.68
C THR A 104 15.72 11.16 -24.37
N PRO A 105 14.84 10.42 -23.67
CA PRO A 105 13.54 10.94 -23.27
C PRO A 105 13.69 12.09 -22.27
N ARG A 106 12.78 13.07 -22.33
CA ARG A 106 12.62 14.08 -21.28
C ARG A 106 11.92 13.47 -20.06
N PRO A 107 12.01 14.08 -18.86
CA PRO A 107 11.28 13.60 -17.68
C PRO A 107 9.78 13.42 -17.99
N ASN A 108 9.25 12.24 -17.68
CA ASN A 108 7.88 11.84 -17.95
C ASN A 108 7.43 10.78 -16.92
N ASN A 109 6.18 10.33 -17.00
CA ASN A 109 5.61 9.35 -16.07
C ASN A 109 5.72 7.89 -16.55
N GLY A 110 6.26 7.65 -17.74
CA GLY A 110 6.56 6.32 -18.25
C GLY A 110 7.73 5.69 -17.50
N THR A 111 7.69 4.38 -17.37
CA THR A 111 8.74 3.55 -16.77
C THR A 111 9.60 2.98 -17.87
N ARG A 112 10.82 3.49 -18.00
CA ARG A 112 11.79 2.96 -18.97
C ARG A 112 11.97 1.46 -18.76
N GLY A 113 11.90 0.69 -19.85
CA GLY A 113 11.94 -0.77 -19.79
C GLY A 113 10.59 -1.46 -19.78
N ALA A 114 9.50 -0.78 -19.40
CA ALA A 114 8.17 -1.39 -19.30
C ALA A 114 7.71 -2.02 -20.62
N LEU A 115 8.09 -1.44 -21.76
CA LEU A 115 7.72 -1.95 -23.10
C LEU A 115 8.89 -2.59 -23.87
N HIS A 116 10.05 -2.83 -23.25
CA HIS A 116 11.19 -3.46 -23.92
C HIS A 116 10.89 -4.88 -24.41
N TYR A 117 9.96 -5.58 -23.74
CA TYR A 117 9.54 -6.91 -24.16
C TYR A 117 8.83 -6.93 -25.54
N LEU A 118 8.41 -5.77 -26.06
CA LEU A 118 7.87 -5.59 -27.42
C LEU A 118 8.97 -5.60 -28.51
N LEU A 119 10.21 -5.26 -28.13
CA LEU A 119 11.31 -4.98 -29.05
C LEU A 119 12.20 -6.21 -29.24
N ARG A 120 12.76 -6.40 -30.44
CA ARG A 120 13.77 -7.44 -30.73
C ARG A 120 15.11 -7.14 -30.07
N SER A 121 15.44 -5.86 -29.98
CA SER A 121 16.65 -5.33 -29.37
C SER A 121 16.30 -3.98 -28.75
N HIS A 122 16.89 -3.69 -27.59
CA HIS A 122 16.73 -2.44 -26.86
C HIS A 122 18.06 -2.09 -26.17
N GLY A 123 18.22 -0.82 -25.80
CA GLY A 123 19.33 -0.35 -24.99
C GLY A 123 19.32 -0.94 -23.58
N PRO A 124 20.45 -0.84 -22.86
CA PRO A 124 20.52 -1.22 -21.46
C PRO A 124 19.61 -0.32 -20.62
N LEU A 125 19.07 -0.88 -19.53
CA LEU A 125 18.40 -0.07 -18.52
C LEU A 125 19.44 0.75 -17.74
N PRO A 126 19.04 1.91 -17.19
CA PRO A 126 19.88 2.62 -16.24
C PRO A 126 20.15 1.74 -15.01
N ASP A 127 21.38 1.77 -14.51
CA ASP A 127 21.70 1.18 -13.20
C ASP A 127 20.97 1.98 -12.12
N LEU A 128 19.97 1.36 -11.49
CA LEU A 128 19.28 1.93 -10.35
C LEU A 128 20.07 1.61 -9.08
N PRO A 129 20.23 2.58 -8.15
CA PRO A 129 20.86 2.30 -6.88
C PRO A 129 20.07 1.24 -6.12
N HIS A 130 20.77 0.26 -5.56
CA HIS A 130 20.13 -0.73 -4.70
C HIS A 130 19.54 -0.04 -3.46
N PRO A 131 18.27 -0.32 -3.11
CA PRO A 131 17.70 0.18 -1.87
C PRO A 131 18.55 -0.25 -0.68
N GLN A 132 18.77 0.68 0.26
CA GLN A 132 19.49 0.37 1.49
C GLN A 132 18.51 -0.28 2.48
N VAL A 133 18.80 -1.52 2.84
CA VAL A 133 18.03 -2.28 3.82
C VAL A 133 18.09 -1.57 5.19
N PRO A 134 16.94 -1.33 5.86
CA PRO A 134 16.96 -0.80 7.22
C PRO A 134 17.64 -1.80 8.17
N PRO A 135 18.44 -1.34 9.15
CA PRO A 135 19.05 -2.23 10.12
C PRO A 135 18.01 -2.95 10.97
N GLN A 136 18.31 -4.15 11.47
CA GLN A 136 17.45 -4.86 12.42
C GLN A 136 17.41 -4.10 13.75
N CYS A 137 16.21 -3.96 14.34
CA CYS A 137 16.03 -3.44 15.68
C CYS A 137 16.28 -4.55 16.71
N TYR A 138 17.06 -4.23 17.75
CA TYR A 138 17.44 -5.16 18.82
C TYR A 138 17.10 -4.56 20.19
N VAL A 139 16.84 -5.44 21.15
CA VAL A 139 16.74 -5.06 22.56
C VAL A 139 18.13 -4.64 23.04
N ASN A 140 18.25 -3.43 23.59
CA ASN A 140 19.49 -3.00 24.23
C ASN A 140 19.46 -3.38 25.71
N LEU A 141 20.18 -4.45 26.07
CA LEU A 141 20.26 -4.96 27.45
C LEU A 141 21.09 -4.07 28.39
N GLU A 142 21.87 -3.14 27.86
CA GLU A 142 22.73 -2.24 28.67
C GLU A 142 22.00 -0.95 29.09
N ASN A 143 20.91 -0.61 28.41
CA ASN A 143 20.10 0.60 28.60
C ASN A 143 18.62 0.25 28.82
N THR A 144 18.30 -0.84 29.53
CA THR A 144 16.96 -0.98 30.12
C THR A 144 16.83 0.06 31.24
N THR A 145 16.73 1.33 30.84
CA THR A 145 16.42 2.44 31.72
C THR A 145 14.97 2.31 32.18
N GLU A 146 14.70 2.93 33.31
CA GLU A 146 13.42 3.01 34.02
C GLU A 146 12.25 3.54 33.15
N ASP A 147 12.51 4.00 31.91
CA ASP A 147 11.53 4.58 30.97
C ASP A 147 10.62 3.53 30.27
N ALA A 148 11.05 2.26 30.18
CA ALA A 148 10.20 1.19 29.65
C ALA A 148 9.10 0.73 30.65
N ASP A 149 9.28 1.07 31.93
CA ASP A 149 8.34 0.80 33.03
C ASP A 149 7.47 2.04 33.37
N GLU A 150 7.62 3.15 32.64
CA GLU A 150 6.75 4.31 32.81
C GLU A 150 5.31 3.94 32.39
N ASP A 151 4.31 4.25 33.23
CA ASP A 151 2.90 3.92 32.98
C ASP A 151 2.47 4.47 31.61
N ASP A 152 2.41 3.58 30.63
CA ASP A 152 2.05 3.88 29.26
C ASP A 152 0.54 4.22 29.11
N GLY A 153 -0.24 3.99 30.18
CA GLY A 153 -1.69 4.12 30.22
C GLY A 153 -2.45 2.93 29.64
N CYS A 154 -1.77 1.85 29.25
CA CYS A 154 -2.42 0.61 28.88
C CYS A 154 -2.82 -0.15 30.16
N MET A 155 -4.11 -0.47 30.34
CA MET A 155 -4.60 -1.24 31.49
C MET A 155 -4.35 -2.75 31.32
N CYS A 156 -3.11 -3.17 31.12
CA CYS A 156 -2.76 -4.59 31.01
C CYS A 156 -2.53 -5.18 32.40
N LYS A 157 -3.13 -6.34 32.69
CA LYS A 157 -2.81 -7.15 33.87
C LYS A 157 -1.79 -8.21 33.46
N SER A 158 -0.52 -7.84 33.34
CA SER A 158 0.58 -8.80 33.13
C SER A 158 1.70 -8.53 34.14
N ASP A 159 2.24 -9.60 34.73
CA ASP A 159 3.40 -9.54 35.62
C ASP A 159 4.62 -9.08 34.81
N ALA A 160 5.22 -7.95 35.17
CA ALA A 160 6.34 -7.30 34.47
C ALA A 160 7.59 -8.18 34.25
N ARG A 161 7.67 -9.36 34.87
CA ARG A 161 8.81 -10.30 34.72
C ARG A 161 8.71 -11.21 33.49
N THR A 162 7.60 -11.20 32.75
CA THR A 162 7.36 -12.16 31.67
C THR A 162 7.51 -11.59 30.25
N ALA A 163 7.63 -10.27 30.06
CA ALA A 163 7.71 -9.64 28.74
C ALA A 163 8.96 -10.06 27.94
N SER A 164 10.14 -10.11 28.56
CA SER A 164 11.37 -10.56 27.88
C SER A 164 11.35 -12.05 27.49
N THR A 165 10.63 -12.88 28.26
CA THR A 165 10.48 -14.32 28.02
C THR A 165 9.27 -14.69 27.14
N HIS A 166 8.21 -13.88 27.10
CA HIS A 166 6.99 -14.17 26.34
C HIS A 166 7.14 -13.94 24.84
N PHE A 167 7.92 -12.94 24.45
CA PHE A 167 8.10 -12.60 23.04
C PHE A 167 9.28 -13.34 22.37
N GLY A 168 9.99 -14.19 23.12
CA GLY A 168 11.11 -14.98 22.56
C GLY A 168 12.19 -14.11 21.91
N PHE A 169 12.36 -12.86 22.36
CA PHE A 169 13.39 -11.95 21.85
C PHE A 169 14.76 -12.38 22.36
N ASP A 170 15.31 -13.44 21.77
CA ASP A 170 16.68 -13.85 22.04
C ASP A 170 17.64 -12.79 21.48
N SER A 171 18.25 -12.02 22.38
CA SER A 171 19.18 -10.93 22.04
C SER A 171 20.43 -11.38 21.27
N LYS A 172 20.62 -12.69 21.04
CA LYS A 172 21.87 -13.27 20.54
C LYS A 172 21.80 -14.14 19.29
N SER A 173 20.66 -14.33 18.62
CA SER A 173 20.63 -15.16 17.41
C SER A 173 20.12 -14.41 16.19
N HIS A 174 21.06 -13.84 15.42
CA HIS A 174 20.83 -13.41 14.04
C HIS A 174 20.27 -14.53 13.13
N ASP A 175 20.40 -15.79 13.56
CA ASP A 175 20.12 -17.01 12.79
C ASP A 175 18.66 -17.49 12.89
N THR A 176 17.93 -17.15 13.96
CA THR A 176 16.54 -17.63 14.17
C THR A 176 15.48 -16.75 13.52
N THR A 177 15.78 -15.47 13.26
CA THR A 177 14.85 -14.52 12.63
C THR A 177 14.89 -14.58 11.10
N ARG A 178 16.02 -15.00 10.52
CA ARG A 178 16.23 -15.06 9.08
C ARG A 178 15.19 -15.91 8.33
N PRO A 179 14.78 -17.11 8.81
CA PRO A 179 13.75 -17.89 8.14
C PRO A 179 12.39 -17.17 8.06
N SER A 180 12.04 -16.40 9.09
CA SER A 180 10.80 -15.61 9.09
C SER A 180 10.92 -14.39 8.17
N HIS A 181 12.09 -13.74 8.18
CA HIS A 181 12.40 -12.66 7.24
C HIS A 181 12.24 -13.09 5.79
N ASP A 182 12.94 -14.16 5.39
CA ASP A 182 12.93 -14.69 4.02
C ASP A 182 11.52 -15.20 3.62
N LEU A 183 10.70 -15.63 4.59
CA LEU A 183 9.33 -16.05 4.36
C LEU A 183 8.40 -14.89 4.00
N HIS A 184 8.55 -13.76 4.68
CA HIS A 184 7.65 -12.61 4.62
C HIS A 184 8.11 -11.49 3.70
N VAL A 185 9.40 -11.45 3.36
CA VAL A 185 10.01 -10.49 2.45
C VAL A 185 10.80 -11.23 1.35
N PRO A 186 10.14 -12.09 0.55
CA PRO A 186 10.84 -13.05 -0.35
C PRO A 186 11.47 -12.43 -1.61
N TRP A 187 11.29 -11.13 -1.86
CA TRP A 187 11.74 -10.45 -3.08
C TRP A 187 12.56 -9.19 -2.81
N GLY A 188 13.30 -9.23 -1.69
CA GLY A 188 14.13 -8.13 -1.23
C GLY A 188 13.39 -7.14 -0.35
N ASP A 189 14.17 -6.49 0.51
CA ASP A 189 13.68 -5.51 1.45
C ASP A 189 13.03 -4.31 0.76
N ILE A 190 11.97 -3.84 1.41
CA ILE A 190 11.21 -2.67 1.00
C ILE A 190 11.80 -1.47 1.74
N ALA A 191 12.46 -0.58 1.02
CA ALA A 191 13.16 0.55 1.62
C ALA A 191 12.73 1.87 1.00
N LEU A 192 12.92 2.96 1.74
CA LEU A 192 12.76 4.30 1.20
C LEU A 192 13.84 4.60 0.17
N VAL A 193 13.44 5.13 -0.98
CA VAL A 193 14.34 5.55 -2.06
C VAL A 193 14.16 7.01 -2.48
N THR A 194 13.38 7.78 -1.71
CA THR A 194 13.16 9.19 -1.97
C THR A 194 14.48 9.98 -1.96
N PRO A 195 14.75 10.84 -2.96
CA PRO A 195 15.92 11.70 -2.95
C PRO A 195 15.99 12.56 -1.68
N GLY A 196 17.17 12.61 -1.03
CA GLY A 196 17.37 13.39 0.21
C GLY A 196 16.92 12.69 1.49
N ALA A 197 16.40 11.45 1.41
CA ALA A 197 15.93 10.68 2.58
C ALA A 197 17.06 9.98 3.36
N ASP A 198 18.33 10.36 3.20
CA ASP A 198 19.47 9.67 3.86
C ASP A 198 19.34 9.65 5.39
N LEU A 199 18.86 10.75 5.97
CA LEU A 199 18.61 10.86 7.41
C LEU A 199 17.34 10.09 7.80
N GLU A 200 16.27 10.13 7.00
CA GLU A 200 15.05 9.35 7.23
C GLU A 200 15.32 7.83 7.17
N ARG A 201 16.21 7.40 6.28
CA ARG A 201 16.65 6.00 6.17
C ARG A 201 17.36 5.52 7.43
N LYS A 202 18.20 6.37 8.03
CA LYS A 202 18.88 6.05 9.31
C LYS A 202 17.93 5.98 10.49
N SER A 203 16.73 6.53 10.36
CA SER A 203 15.69 6.51 11.40
C SER A 203 14.77 5.28 11.31
N GLN A 204 15.02 4.36 10.37
CA GLN A 204 14.25 3.14 10.21
C GLN A 204 14.94 1.92 10.83
N CYS A 205 14.15 0.95 11.24
CA CYS A 205 14.64 -0.38 11.54
C CYS A 205 13.63 -1.48 11.22
N LEU A 206 14.13 -2.70 10.99
CA LEU A 206 13.32 -3.90 10.79
C LEU A 206 12.99 -4.56 12.13
N LEU A 207 11.74 -5.01 12.27
CA LEU A 207 11.21 -5.77 13.39
C LEU A 207 10.70 -7.09 12.83
N THR A 208 11.43 -8.16 13.09
CA THR A 208 11.08 -9.51 12.62
C THR A 208 10.32 -10.22 13.73
N ASN A 209 9.11 -10.68 13.42
CA ASN A 209 8.26 -11.49 14.30
C ASN A 209 7.87 -12.76 13.53
N HIS A 210 7.41 -13.81 14.23
CA HIS A 210 7.15 -15.11 13.58
C HIS A 210 6.19 -15.05 12.38
N ASP A 211 5.11 -14.27 12.47
CA ASP A 211 4.07 -14.20 11.44
C ASP A 211 4.19 -12.97 10.50
N TYR A 212 5.07 -12.02 10.83
CA TYR A 212 5.24 -10.80 10.03
C TYR A 212 6.59 -10.11 10.27
N VAL A 213 7.04 -9.36 9.27
CA VAL A 213 8.16 -8.42 9.35
C VAL A 213 7.60 -7.01 9.19
N ALA A 214 8.06 -6.07 10.01
CA ALA A 214 7.67 -4.65 9.89
C ALA A 214 8.91 -3.75 9.80
N ALA A 215 8.84 -2.70 8.99
CA ALA A 215 9.79 -1.59 9.09
C ALA A 215 9.18 -0.46 9.90
N PHE A 216 9.80 -0.14 11.04
CA PHE A 216 9.38 0.95 11.92
C PHE A 216 10.20 2.20 11.67
N HIS A 217 9.56 3.37 11.64
CA HIS A 217 10.24 4.65 11.52
C HIS A 217 10.22 5.40 12.85
N ASN A 218 11.39 5.63 13.42
CA ASN A 218 11.56 6.18 14.77
C ASN A 218 10.99 7.60 14.90
N ASP A 219 11.22 8.48 13.92
CA ASP A 219 10.68 9.85 14.01
C ASP A 219 9.17 9.94 13.76
N LEU A 220 8.62 9.13 12.85
CA LEU A 220 7.18 9.02 12.63
C LEU A 220 6.48 8.29 13.78
N ARG A 221 7.21 7.47 14.53
CA ARG A 221 6.72 6.59 15.61
C ARG A 221 5.62 5.64 15.14
N LEU A 222 5.68 5.22 13.87
CA LEU A 222 4.72 4.34 13.20
C LEU A 222 5.44 3.33 12.28
N PRO A 223 4.85 2.15 12.01
CA PRO A 223 5.32 1.26 10.96
C PRO A 223 5.13 1.92 9.57
N LEU A 224 6.17 1.91 8.73
CA LEU A 224 6.08 2.28 7.32
C LEU A 224 5.40 1.20 6.49
N TRP A 225 5.67 -0.05 6.85
CA TRP A 225 5.06 -1.21 6.24
C TRP A 225 5.17 -2.42 7.16
N THR A 226 4.23 -3.35 6.99
CA THR A 226 4.22 -4.68 7.58
C THR A 226 3.97 -5.70 6.46
N ALA A 227 4.89 -6.65 6.31
CA ALA A 227 4.86 -7.73 5.33
C ALA A 227 4.63 -9.07 6.03
N TYR A 228 3.74 -9.89 5.47
CA TYR A 228 3.42 -11.22 5.97
C TYR A 228 3.04 -12.16 4.83
N THR A 229 3.16 -13.47 5.06
CA THR A 229 2.89 -14.49 4.05
C THR A 229 1.95 -15.54 4.59
N LEU A 230 0.77 -15.61 3.96
CA LEU A 230 -0.30 -16.52 4.26
C LEU A 230 -0.07 -17.88 3.58
N ARG A 231 -0.40 -18.96 4.29
CA ARG A 231 -0.17 -20.36 3.86
C ARG A 231 -1.34 -21.31 4.22
N GLY A 232 -2.53 -20.77 4.54
CA GLY A 232 -3.72 -21.56 4.84
C GLY A 232 -3.79 -22.18 6.24
N ARG A 233 -2.88 -21.83 7.16
CA ARG A 233 -2.95 -22.21 8.58
C ARG A 233 -3.28 -20.97 9.41
N GLN A 234 -4.48 -20.93 9.98
CA GLN A 234 -4.92 -19.84 10.85
C GLN A 234 -5.57 -20.41 12.11
N GLU A 235 -5.30 -19.77 13.24
CA GLU A 235 -5.94 -20.08 14.50
C GLU A 235 -7.37 -19.50 14.52
N SER A 236 -8.36 -20.30 14.93
CA SER A 236 -9.78 -19.96 14.77
C SER A 236 -10.35 -19.00 15.83
N SER A 237 -9.61 -18.70 16.90
CA SER A 237 -10.08 -17.76 17.92
C SER A 237 -8.92 -17.03 18.59
N ILE A 238 -8.91 -15.72 18.44
CA ILE A 238 -7.94 -14.82 19.06
C ILE A 238 -8.68 -13.96 20.06
N ALA A 239 -8.15 -13.89 21.29
CA ALA A 239 -8.72 -13.01 22.28
C ALA A 239 -8.30 -11.58 21.96
N ASN A 240 -9.12 -10.59 22.30
CA ASN A 240 -8.61 -9.23 22.36
C ASN A 240 -7.53 -9.20 23.45
N ALA A 241 -6.26 -9.13 23.06
CA ALA A 241 -5.18 -8.94 24.01
C ALA A 241 -4.93 -7.45 24.24
N CYS A 242 -4.19 -7.18 25.32
CA CYS A 242 -3.82 -5.83 25.68
C CYS A 242 -2.64 -5.35 24.83
N TRP A 243 -2.57 -4.06 24.55
CA TRP A 243 -1.47 -3.49 23.79
C TRP A 243 -0.23 -3.32 24.67
N GLU A 244 0.93 -3.69 24.16
CA GLU A 244 2.20 -3.65 24.88
C GLU A 244 3.28 -2.88 24.10
N ARG A 245 4.25 -2.32 24.85
CA ARG A 245 5.41 -1.63 24.29
C ARG A 245 6.34 -2.63 23.60
N ASP A 246 6.96 -2.20 22.51
CA ASP A 246 7.99 -3.02 21.86
C ASP A 246 9.37 -2.69 22.45
N ALA A 247 9.90 -3.60 23.28
CA ALA A 247 11.19 -3.43 23.94
C ALA A 247 12.36 -3.16 22.96
N ARG A 248 12.24 -3.58 21.69
CA ARG A 248 13.25 -3.32 20.65
C ARG A 248 13.30 -1.85 20.23
N LEU A 249 12.23 -1.10 20.46
CA LEU A 249 12.11 0.31 20.08
C LEU A 249 12.57 1.29 21.16
N GLN A 250 12.91 0.80 22.37
CA GLN A 250 13.49 1.63 23.45
C GLN A 250 12.66 2.89 23.74
N GLY A 251 11.34 2.74 23.86
CA GLY A 251 10.46 3.85 24.22
C GLY A 251 10.04 4.77 23.07
N LYS A 252 10.49 4.53 21.82
CA LYS A 252 10.19 5.39 20.66
C LYS A 252 8.79 5.22 20.08
N ASP A 253 8.14 4.09 20.35
CA ASP A 253 6.75 3.86 19.99
C ASP A 253 5.78 4.80 20.72
N LEU A 254 4.58 4.98 20.15
CA LEU A 254 3.50 5.77 20.74
C LEU A 254 2.93 5.10 21.99
N THR A 255 2.57 5.91 22.99
CA THR A 255 1.98 5.43 24.25
C THR A 255 0.47 5.21 24.15
N CYS A 256 -0.13 4.37 25.00
CA CYS A 256 -1.59 4.28 25.12
C CYS A 256 -2.22 5.62 25.48
N LYS A 257 -1.59 6.44 26.33
CA LYS A 257 -2.03 7.82 26.64
C LYS A 257 -2.10 8.69 25.39
N GLU A 258 -1.08 8.65 24.54
CA GLU A 258 -1.08 9.38 23.26
C GLU A 258 -2.20 8.90 22.33
N TYR A 259 -2.43 7.58 22.24
CA TYR A 259 -3.55 7.04 21.46
C TYR A 259 -4.93 7.42 22.03
N GLU A 260 -5.07 7.52 23.35
CA GLU A 260 -6.31 7.98 23.98
C GLU A 260 -6.65 9.43 23.60
N THR A 261 -5.65 10.31 23.42
CA THR A 261 -5.90 11.67 22.91
C THR A 261 -6.56 11.64 21.53
N LEU A 262 -6.17 10.69 20.66
CA LEU A 262 -6.77 10.50 19.34
C LEU A 262 -8.20 9.94 19.42
N ARG A 263 -8.49 9.13 20.44
CA ARG A 263 -9.83 8.57 20.68
C ARG A 263 -10.82 9.65 21.13
N THR A 264 -10.34 10.66 21.86
CA THR A 264 -11.16 11.79 22.34
C THR A 264 -11.29 12.95 21.36
N ALA A 265 -10.60 12.91 20.21
CA ALA A 265 -10.70 13.94 19.19
C ALA A 265 -12.12 14.05 18.60
N ILE A 266 -12.42 15.21 17.99
CA ILE A 266 -13.73 15.51 17.36
C ILE A 266 -14.20 14.39 16.43
N ILE A 267 -13.24 13.78 15.72
CA ILE A 267 -13.45 12.58 14.93
C ILE A 267 -12.60 11.48 15.55
N PRO A 268 -13.20 10.51 16.26
CA PRO A 268 -12.44 9.54 17.05
C PRO A 268 -11.67 8.58 16.15
N LEU A 269 -10.38 8.44 16.44
CA LEU A 269 -9.54 7.37 15.89
C LEU A 269 -9.46 6.19 16.87
N VAL A 270 -9.26 5.01 16.33
CA VAL A 270 -9.05 3.76 17.04
C VAL A 270 -7.68 3.20 16.68
N LYS A 271 -7.04 2.54 17.63
CA LYS A 271 -5.77 1.86 17.41
C LYS A 271 -6.03 0.49 16.79
N GLU A 272 -5.46 0.22 15.62
CA GLU A 272 -5.63 -1.03 14.88
C GLU A 272 -4.27 -1.64 14.50
N ALA A 273 -4.21 -2.97 14.46
CA ALA A 273 -2.99 -3.73 14.14
C ALA A 273 -2.75 -3.77 12.63
N LEU A 274 -1.57 -3.40 12.13
CA LEU A 274 -1.30 -3.40 10.69
C LEU A 274 -1.21 -4.83 10.13
N PHE A 275 -0.51 -5.73 10.84
CA PHE A 275 -0.71 -7.18 10.75
C PHE A 275 -2.00 -7.56 11.49
N PRO A 276 -3.05 -8.03 10.80
CA PRO A 276 -4.33 -8.35 11.41
C PRO A 276 -4.26 -9.58 12.33
N PRO A 277 -4.93 -9.58 13.49
CA PRO A 277 -5.05 -10.77 14.34
C PRO A 277 -5.63 -11.94 13.54
N ASP A 278 -6.58 -11.69 12.64
CA ASP A 278 -7.19 -12.67 11.74
C ASP A 278 -6.25 -13.66 11.03
N PHE A 279 -4.95 -13.36 10.94
CA PHE A 279 -3.95 -14.12 10.20
C PHE A 279 -2.86 -14.76 11.07
N VAL A 280 -3.01 -14.75 12.40
CA VAL A 280 -2.06 -15.42 13.31
C VAL A 280 -2.01 -16.92 13.02
N SER A 281 -0.79 -17.46 12.93
CA SER A 281 -0.57 -18.86 12.56
C SER A 281 -0.54 -19.81 13.75
N ALA A 282 -0.26 -19.31 14.96
CA ALA A 282 -0.20 -20.08 16.20
C ALA A 282 -0.48 -19.19 17.42
N LYS A 283 -1.07 -19.76 18.49
CA LYS A 283 -1.43 -19.01 19.70
C LYS A 283 -0.23 -18.34 20.38
N GLU A 284 0.95 -18.94 20.27
CA GLU A 284 2.19 -18.41 20.83
C GLU A 284 2.64 -17.13 20.12
N HIS A 285 2.18 -16.88 18.89
CA HIS A 285 2.52 -15.69 18.10
C HIS A 285 1.54 -14.53 18.32
N GLU A 286 0.41 -14.77 18.99
CA GLU A 286 -0.68 -13.79 19.20
C GLU A 286 -0.20 -12.51 19.89
N ALA A 287 0.72 -12.62 20.85
CA ALA A 287 1.23 -11.48 21.60
C ALA A 287 1.88 -10.43 20.67
N ALA A 288 2.58 -10.86 19.62
CA ALA A 288 3.27 -9.96 18.68
C ALA A 288 2.30 -9.10 17.85
N VAL A 289 1.02 -9.47 17.76
CA VAL A 289 -0.01 -8.68 17.07
C VAL A 289 -0.27 -7.37 17.81
N TRP A 290 -0.24 -7.42 19.15
CA TRP A 290 -0.64 -6.34 20.04
C TRP A 290 0.54 -5.46 20.50
N LEU A 291 1.66 -5.51 19.77
CA LEU A 291 2.77 -4.59 19.98
C LEU A 291 2.48 -3.22 19.37
N HIS A 292 2.88 -2.16 20.05
CA HIS A 292 2.75 -0.78 19.54
C HIS A 292 3.52 -0.54 18.23
N SER A 293 4.56 -1.32 17.96
CA SER A 293 5.26 -1.32 16.67
C SER A 293 4.40 -1.78 15.49
N ASN A 294 3.30 -2.49 15.75
CA ASN A 294 2.31 -2.93 14.77
C ASN A 294 1.04 -2.04 14.78
N ALA A 295 1.00 -0.98 15.59
CA ALA A 295 -0.18 -0.13 15.74
C ALA A 295 -0.22 1.01 14.72
N LEU A 296 -1.42 1.31 14.21
CA LEU A 296 -1.68 2.47 13.38
C LEU A 296 -3.02 3.13 13.77
N PRO A 297 -3.14 4.48 13.74
CA PRO A 297 -4.41 5.15 14.02
C PRO A 297 -5.36 5.04 12.83
N PHE A 298 -6.56 4.50 13.06
CA PHE A 298 -7.62 4.34 12.07
C PHE A 298 -8.87 5.14 12.44
N TYR A 299 -9.56 5.74 11.46
CA TYR A 299 -10.93 6.19 11.67
C TYR A 299 -11.83 4.98 11.94
N ARG A 300 -12.69 5.06 12.97
CA ARG A 300 -13.57 3.94 13.37
C ARG A 300 -14.37 3.37 12.19
N ASN A 301 -14.96 4.23 11.36
CA ASN A 301 -15.75 3.81 10.19
C ASN A 301 -14.89 3.15 9.11
N HIS A 302 -13.65 3.60 8.93
CA HIS A 302 -12.71 2.95 8.02
C HIS A 302 -12.32 1.57 8.53
N SER A 303 -12.08 1.43 9.85
CA SER A 303 -11.77 0.15 10.48
C SER A 303 -12.90 -0.88 10.27
N VAL A 304 -14.12 -0.57 10.71
CA VAL A 304 -15.25 -1.53 10.65
C VAL A 304 -15.84 -1.72 9.25
N GLY A 305 -15.50 -0.84 8.30
CA GLY A 305 -15.93 -0.89 6.90
C GLY A 305 -14.79 -1.34 5.98
N VAL A 306 -14.04 -0.38 5.43
CA VAL A 306 -13.02 -0.61 4.39
C VAL A 306 -11.99 -1.66 4.80
N ARG A 307 -11.40 -1.54 5.99
CA ARG A 307 -10.36 -2.47 6.47
C ARG A 307 -10.93 -3.88 6.68
N ARG A 308 -12.11 -4.00 7.31
CA ARG A 308 -12.77 -5.28 7.51
C ARG A 308 -13.04 -6.00 6.19
N GLU A 309 -13.59 -5.31 5.19
CA GLU A 309 -13.87 -5.92 3.88
C GLU A 309 -12.58 -6.29 3.14
N LEU A 310 -11.51 -5.49 3.25
CA LEU A 310 -10.20 -5.87 2.72
C LEU A 310 -9.68 -7.16 3.34
N ILE A 311 -9.77 -7.32 4.67
CA ILE A 311 -9.36 -8.55 5.37
C ILE A 311 -10.19 -9.76 4.91
N LEU A 312 -11.51 -9.60 4.77
CA LEU A 312 -12.38 -10.66 4.23
C LEU A 312 -12.00 -11.05 2.80
N LEU A 313 -11.65 -10.07 1.97
CA LEU A 313 -11.20 -10.31 0.60
C LEU A 313 -9.85 -11.06 0.56
N ILE A 314 -8.91 -10.70 1.43
CA ILE A 314 -7.64 -11.41 1.58
C ILE A 314 -7.87 -12.86 2.02
N LYS A 315 -8.74 -13.11 3.01
CA LYS A 315 -9.15 -14.47 3.41
C LYS A 315 -9.72 -15.27 2.24
N HIS A 316 -10.60 -14.64 1.46
CA HIS A 316 -11.19 -15.27 0.28
C HIS A 316 -10.14 -15.64 -0.77
N TRP A 317 -9.19 -14.73 -1.04
CA TRP A 317 -8.10 -14.98 -1.99
C TRP A 317 -7.11 -16.02 -1.48
N GLU A 318 -6.82 -16.06 -0.18
CA GLU A 318 -5.97 -17.09 0.40
C GLU A 318 -6.62 -18.46 0.22
N ALA A 319 -7.91 -18.59 0.56
CA ALA A 319 -8.66 -19.82 0.34
C ALA A 319 -8.68 -20.26 -1.13
N LYS A 320 -8.70 -19.30 -2.06
CA LYS A 320 -8.75 -19.56 -3.51
C LYS A 320 -7.37 -19.87 -4.11
N TYR A 321 -6.31 -19.20 -3.67
CA TYR A 321 -4.98 -19.26 -4.28
C TYR A 321 -3.92 -19.99 -3.43
N GLY A 322 -4.24 -20.33 -2.19
CA GLY A 322 -3.42 -21.10 -1.25
C GLY A 322 -2.38 -20.26 -0.51
N SER A 323 -1.45 -19.63 -1.23
CA SER A 323 -0.37 -18.84 -0.63
C SER A 323 -0.32 -17.43 -1.20
N LEU A 324 -0.26 -16.44 -0.30
CA LEU A 324 -0.26 -15.02 -0.62
C LEU A 324 0.81 -14.29 0.20
N ASN A 325 1.56 -13.40 -0.42
CA ASN A 325 2.36 -12.41 0.29
C ASN A 325 1.59 -11.09 0.32
N VAL A 326 1.53 -10.44 1.48
CA VAL A 326 0.78 -9.20 1.68
C VAL A 326 1.70 -8.20 2.37
N VAL A 327 1.74 -6.98 1.83
CA VAL A 327 2.42 -5.84 2.43
C VAL A 327 1.40 -4.72 2.62
N MET A 328 1.25 -4.24 3.84
CA MET A 328 0.35 -3.13 4.17
C MET A 328 1.11 -2.01 4.85
N GLY A 329 0.63 -0.77 4.75
CA GLY A 329 1.23 0.36 5.46
C GLY A 329 0.50 1.69 5.26
N PRO A 330 0.89 2.73 6.01
CA PRO A 330 0.37 4.07 5.81
C PRO A 330 0.95 4.75 4.56
N ALA A 331 0.16 5.65 3.97
CA ALA A 331 0.63 6.60 2.98
C ALA A 331 0.10 8.02 3.28
N PHE A 332 0.93 9.01 3.00
CA PHE A 332 0.65 10.42 3.32
C PHE A 332 0.62 11.24 2.04
N ASP A 333 -0.50 11.89 1.75
CA ASP A 333 -0.74 12.75 0.60
C ASP A 333 -1.25 14.11 1.07
N VAL A 334 -0.40 14.87 1.77
CA VAL A 334 -0.83 16.14 2.39
C VAL A 334 -1.33 17.15 1.34
N HIS A 335 -0.85 17.06 0.11
CA HIS A 335 -1.17 17.96 -1.00
C HIS A 335 -2.26 17.42 -1.94
N GLY A 336 -2.65 16.15 -1.80
CA GLY A 336 -3.62 15.51 -2.68
C GLY A 336 -3.10 15.23 -4.09
N ASN A 337 -1.78 15.22 -4.31
CA ASN A 337 -1.13 15.10 -5.62
C ASN A 337 -0.59 13.70 -5.94
N GLY A 338 -0.82 12.72 -5.05
CA GLY A 338 -0.38 11.33 -5.26
C GLY A 338 1.13 11.12 -5.09
N LYS A 339 1.84 12.06 -4.43
CA LYS A 339 3.28 11.97 -4.17
C LYS A 339 3.54 12.04 -2.67
N ARG A 340 4.56 11.31 -2.21
CA ARG A 340 5.04 11.42 -0.82
C ARG A 340 5.52 12.85 -0.53
N PRO A 341 4.98 13.53 0.50
CA PRO A 341 5.51 14.80 0.96
C PRO A 341 6.78 14.60 1.82
N PRO A 342 7.56 15.67 2.04
CA PRO A 342 8.69 15.64 2.97
C PRO A 342 8.25 15.25 4.40
N LEU A 343 9.12 14.57 5.15
CA LEU A 343 8.82 14.12 6.52
C LEU A 343 8.35 15.26 7.45
N LEU A 344 8.95 16.46 7.32
CA LEU A 344 8.55 17.63 8.11
C LEU A 344 7.08 18.02 7.90
N GLU A 345 6.55 17.82 6.69
CA GLU A 345 5.15 18.12 6.38
C GLU A 345 4.21 17.00 6.85
N ILE A 346 4.69 15.76 6.93
CA ILE A 346 3.95 14.65 7.54
C ILE A 346 3.77 14.89 9.05
N LEU A 347 4.84 15.35 9.71
CA LEU A 347 4.90 15.62 11.14
C LEU A 347 4.31 16.99 11.52
N ALA A 348 4.00 17.84 10.54
CA ALA A 348 3.44 19.16 10.81
C ALA A 348 2.10 19.02 11.57
N PRO A 349 1.89 19.81 12.65
CA PRO A 349 0.62 19.79 13.38
C PRO A 349 -0.54 20.06 12.43
N ARG A 350 -1.53 19.17 12.41
CA ARG A 350 -2.77 19.37 11.66
C ARG A 350 -3.85 19.95 12.55
N ASP A 351 -4.94 20.40 11.93
CA ASP A 351 -6.15 20.94 12.59
C ASP A 351 -6.74 20.02 13.68
N THR A 352 -6.29 18.76 13.77
CA THR A 352 -6.66 17.81 14.82
C THR A 352 -6.03 18.12 16.18
N GLY A 353 -4.97 18.94 16.25
CA GLY A 353 -4.24 19.21 17.50
C GLY A 353 -3.49 18.00 18.06
N THR A 354 -3.33 16.94 17.26
CA THR A 354 -2.74 15.66 17.67
C THR A 354 -1.26 15.60 17.31
N ILE A 355 -0.43 15.08 18.23
CA ILE A 355 1.01 14.87 18.00
C ILE A 355 1.26 13.68 17.03
N VAL A 356 0.28 12.79 16.88
CA VAL A 356 0.39 11.59 16.04
C VAL A 356 0.05 11.90 14.58
N ALA A 357 0.94 11.50 13.66
CA ALA A 357 0.69 11.57 12.23
C ALA A 357 -0.45 10.61 11.83
N VAL A 358 -1.53 11.16 11.29
CA VAL A 358 -2.67 10.36 10.78
C VAL A 358 -2.47 10.12 9.28
N PRO A 359 -2.41 8.85 8.82
CA PRO A 359 -2.29 8.53 7.40
C PRO A 359 -3.45 9.09 6.59
N THR A 360 -3.18 9.53 5.37
CA THR A 360 -4.24 9.93 4.42
C THR A 360 -4.79 8.75 3.63
N HIS A 361 -3.98 7.70 3.49
CA HIS A 361 -4.32 6.46 2.80
C HIS A 361 -3.68 5.29 3.54
N ILE A 362 -4.27 4.11 3.35
CA ILE A 362 -3.68 2.82 3.71
C ILE A 362 -3.41 2.08 2.41
N PHE A 363 -2.17 1.66 2.18
CA PHE A 363 -1.84 0.84 1.04
C PHE A 363 -1.89 -0.65 1.39
N CYS A 364 -2.17 -1.47 0.38
CA CYS A 364 -2.04 -2.92 0.45
C CYS A 364 -1.50 -3.42 -0.88
N VAL A 365 -0.40 -4.16 -0.87
CA VAL A 365 0.20 -4.82 -2.03
C VAL A 365 0.14 -6.33 -1.77
N LEU A 366 -0.58 -7.05 -2.59
CA LEU A 366 -0.78 -8.49 -2.46
C LEU A 366 -0.24 -9.20 -3.68
N THR A 367 0.70 -10.11 -3.45
CA THR A 367 1.36 -10.90 -4.49
C THR A 367 0.96 -12.36 -4.37
N ARG A 368 0.69 -13.01 -5.50
CA ARG A 368 0.32 -14.43 -5.60
C ARG A 368 1.09 -15.12 -6.71
N CYS A 369 1.03 -16.46 -6.72
CA CYS A 369 1.49 -17.27 -7.84
C CYS A 369 0.32 -17.65 -8.76
N LEU A 370 0.51 -17.52 -10.07
CA LEU A 370 -0.45 -18.01 -11.08
C LEU A 370 -0.36 -19.52 -11.34
N MET A 371 0.54 -20.22 -10.65
CA MET A 371 0.66 -21.68 -10.72
C MET A 371 -0.06 -22.29 -9.52
N ALA A 372 -1.10 -23.09 -9.78
CA ALA A 372 -1.87 -23.74 -8.74
C ALA A 372 -0.98 -24.67 -7.89
N GLY A 373 -1.15 -24.62 -6.56
CA GLY A 373 -0.40 -25.47 -5.61
C GLY A 373 1.05 -25.05 -5.38
N VAL A 374 1.54 -23.99 -6.02
CA VAL A 374 2.89 -23.45 -5.79
C VAL A 374 2.81 -22.32 -4.76
N SER A 375 3.65 -22.38 -3.72
CA SER A 375 3.74 -21.29 -2.74
C SER A 375 4.26 -20.02 -3.39
N VAL A 376 3.90 -18.87 -2.85
CA VAL A 376 4.25 -17.59 -3.47
C VAL A 376 5.77 -17.39 -3.55
N GLN A 377 6.54 -17.88 -2.56
CA GLN A 377 8.00 -17.79 -2.53
C GLN A 377 8.69 -18.70 -3.56
N ALA A 378 8.10 -19.86 -3.86
CA ALA A 378 8.65 -20.80 -4.84
C ALA A 378 8.19 -20.49 -6.28
N CYS A 379 7.42 -19.42 -6.47
CA CYS A 379 6.85 -19.06 -7.76
C CYS A 379 7.93 -18.54 -8.71
N THR A 380 7.89 -18.96 -9.97
CA THR A 380 8.72 -18.35 -11.01
C THR A 380 8.34 -16.87 -11.18
N PRO A 381 9.31 -15.93 -11.25
CA PRO A 381 9.02 -14.49 -11.35
C PRO A 381 8.04 -14.10 -12.47
N SER A 382 8.11 -14.74 -13.63
CA SER A 382 7.19 -14.52 -14.77
C SER A 382 5.75 -15.00 -14.53
N ARG A 383 5.53 -15.77 -13.46
CA ARG A 383 4.23 -16.31 -13.03
C ARG A 383 3.70 -15.62 -11.77
N LEU A 384 4.41 -14.62 -11.24
CA LEU A 384 3.90 -13.74 -10.19
C LEU A 384 2.85 -12.78 -10.74
N ASP A 385 1.86 -12.49 -9.92
CA ASP A 385 0.79 -11.54 -10.18
C ASP A 385 0.53 -10.71 -8.91
N VAL A 386 0.25 -9.42 -9.06
CA VAL A 386 0.18 -8.48 -7.93
C VAL A 386 -1.02 -7.55 -8.04
N ILE A 387 -1.81 -7.44 -6.99
CA ILE A 387 -2.85 -6.42 -6.87
C ILE A 387 -2.47 -5.42 -5.78
N ALA A 388 -2.64 -4.13 -6.06
CA ALA A 388 -2.34 -3.07 -5.11
C ALA A 388 -3.53 -2.12 -4.93
N PHE A 389 -3.59 -1.55 -3.74
CA PHE A 389 -4.64 -0.63 -3.31
C PHE A 389 -4.03 0.61 -2.68
N LEU A 390 -4.67 1.76 -2.92
CA LEU A 390 -4.45 3.01 -2.18
C LEU A 390 -5.79 3.47 -1.62
N LEU A 391 -6.11 2.97 -0.43
CA LEU A 391 -7.43 3.15 0.20
C LEU A 391 -7.46 4.47 0.98
N PRO A 392 -8.33 5.43 0.62
CA PRO A 392 -8.44 6.69 1.35
C PRO A 392 -8.83 6.46 2.81
N HIS A 393 -7.98 6.95 3.71
CA HIS A 393 -8.19 6.87 5.13
C HIS A 393 -9.07 8.04 5.57
N LEU A 394 -10.38 7.87 5.42
CA LEU A 394 -11.39 8.91 5.66
C LEU A 394 -12.35 8.55 6.79
N PRO A 395 -12.90 9.53 7.51
CA PRO A 395 -13.88 9.28 8.57
C PRO A 395 -15.23 8.80 8.04
N ARG A 396 -15.52 9.08 6.77
CA ARG A 396 -16.67 8.56 6.05
C ARG A 396 -16.20 8.24 4.62
N PRO A 397 -16.17 6.96 4.21
CA PRO A 397 -15.94 6.59 2.83
C PRO A 397 -17.10 7.10 1.95
N ASP A 398 -16.88 7.13 0.63
CA ASP A 398 -17.91 7.53 -0.31
C ASP A 398 -19.08 6.55 -0.32
N CYS A 399 -20.25 7.00 -0.78
CA CYS A 399 -21.50 6.24 -0.73
C CYS A 399 -21.58 5.17 -1.82
N GLN A 400 -20.67 4.21 -1.76
CA GLN A 400 -20.58 3.06 -2.65
C GLN A 400 -20.70 1.76 -1.86
N VAL A 401 -21.04 0.68 -2.57
CA VAL A 401 -20.89 -0.67 -2.03
C VAL A 401 -19.39 -0.95 -1.84
N MET A 402 -19.00 -1.57 -0.73
CA MET A 402 -17.59 -1.64 -0.35
C MET A 402 -16.70 -2.39 -1.37
N ASN A 403 -17.23 -3.41 -2.04
CA ASN A 403 -16.50 -4.10 -3.12
C ASN A 403 -16.17 -3.15 -4.28
N GLN A 404 -17.13 -2.31 -4.68
CA GLN A 404 -16.90 -1.28 -5.70
C GLN A 404 -15.91 -0.23 -5.21
N TYR A 405 -15.99 0.16 -3.93
CA TYR A 405 -15.04 1.08 -3.32
C TYR A 405 -13.59 0.53 -3.40
N LEU A 406 -13.36 -0.74 -3.04
CA LEU A 406 -12.03 -1.35 -3.14
C LEU A 406 -11.54 -1.42 -4.59
N VAL A 407 -12.40 -1.83 -5.54
CA VAL A 407 -12.09 -1.85 -6.98
C VAL A 407 -11.70 -0.45 -7.48
N GLN A 408 -12.48 0.57 -7.09
CA GLN A 408 -12.26 1.96 -7.50
C GLN A 408 -10.89 2.48 -7.07
N HIS A 409 -10.46 2.06 -5.87
CA HIS A 409 -9.21 2.47 -5.22
C HIS A 409 -8.04 1.49 -5.43
N MET A 410 -8.14 0.62 -6.44
CA MET A 410 -6.96 -0.07 -6.96
C MET A 410 -5.90 0.91 -7.46
N ALA A 411 -4.66 0.43 -7.49
CA ALA A 411 -3.49 1.17 -7.91
C ALA A 411 -2.47 0.20 -8.54
N THR A 412 -1.52 0.74 -9.30
CA THR A 412 -0.28 0.01 -9.59
C THR A 412 0.60 0.01 -8.34
N VAL A 413 1.53 -0.95 -8.23
CA VAL A 413 2.57 -0.86 -7.19
C VAL A 413 3.41 0.42 -7.37
N GLY A 414 3.64 0.87 -8.61
CA GLY A 414 4.29 2.15 -8.88
C GLY A 414 3.55 3.36 -8.29
N ASP A 415 2.22 3.36 -8.25
CA ASP A 415 1.46 4.43 -7.57
C ASP A 415 1.65 4.37 -6.05
N VAL A 416 1.74 3.15 -5.48
CA VAL A 416 2.09 2.96 -4.06
C VAL A 416 3.50 3.48 -3.79
N GLU A 417 4.47 3.17 -4.64
CA GLU A 417 5.85 3.66 -4.53
C GLU A 417 5.92 5.18 -4.61
N LEU A 418 5.19 5.82 -5.53
CA LEU A 418 5.14 7.28 -5.64
C LEU A 418 4.61 7.95 -4.37
N LEU A 419 3.58 7.37 -3.76
CA LEU A 419 2.93 7.96 -2.59
C LEU A 419 3.61 7.60 -1.26
N THR A 420 4.36 6.51 -1.20
CA THR A 420 5.05 6.03 0.01
C THR A 420 6.55 6.29 -0.02
N GLY A 421 7.15 6.56 -1.17
CA GLY A 421 8.60 6.63 -1.35
C GLY A 421 9.33 5.30 -1.17
N LEU A 422 8.58 4.19 -1.02
CA LEU A 422 9.13 2.84 -0.91
C LEU A 422 9.51 2.31 -2.30
N GLN A 423 10.36 1.29 -2.33
CA GLN A 423 10.63 0.48 -3.52
C GLN A 423 10.36 -0.99 -3.24
N PHE A 424 9.62 -1.65 -4.13
CA PHE A 424 9.28 -3.06 -4.04
C PHE A 424 10.09 -3.90 -5.04
N PHE A 425 10.19 -5.20 -4.75
CA PHE A 425 10.71 -6.24 -5.66
C PHE A 425 12.17 -6.01 -6.11
N SER A 426 13.01 -5.53 -5.19
CA SER A 426 14.41 -5.16 -5.45
C SER A 426 15.30 -6.36 -5.82
N GLU A 427 14.94 -7.58 -5.40
CA GLU A 427 15.68 -8.82 -5.71
C GLU A 427 15.06 -9.62 -6.86
N LEU A 428 13.98 -9.15 -7.50
CA LEU A 428 13.48 -9.77 -8.72
C LEU A 428 14.30 -9.35 -9.95
N PRO A 429 14.32 -10.18 -11.01
CA PRO A 429 14.84 -9.74 -12.31
C PRO A 429 14.21 -8.41 -12.73
N VAL A 430 15.03 -7.45 -13.16
CA VAL A 430 14.61 -6.05 -13.35
C VAL A 430 13.35 -5.89 -14.21
N TYR A 431 13.20 -6.65 -15.29
CA TYR A 431 12.01 -6.59 -16.15
C TYR A 431 10.77 -7.19 -15.48
N GLU A 432 10.92 -8.20 -14.63
CA GLU A 432 9.82 -8.77 -13.85
C GLU A 432 9.39 -7.80 -12.73
N ALA A 433 10.36 -7.13 -12.09
CA ALA A 433 10.06 -6.07 -11.13
C ALA A 433 9.30 -4.91 -11.82
N ILE A 434 9.78 -4.41 -12.97
CA ILE A 434 9.10 -3.35 -13.74
C ILE A 434 7.67 -3.77 -14.13
N ARG A 435 7.50 -5.00 -14.61
CA ARG A 435 6.20 -5.57 -14.98
C ARG A 435 5.23 -5.53 -13.81
N LEU A 436 5.61 -6.10 -12.66
CA LEU A 436 4.78 -6.11 -11.46
C LEU A 436 4.51 -4.69 -10.93
N ARG A 437 5.44 -3.76 -11.14
CA ARG A 437 5.31 -2.36 -10.71
C ARG A 437 4.36 -1.52 -11.56
N THR A 438 4.16 -1.86 -12.83
CA THR A 438 3.42 -1.02 -13.79
C THR A 438 2.05 -1.57 -14.19
N GLU A 439 1.77 -2.84 -13.91
CA GLU A 439 0.52 -3.49 -14.27
C GLU A 439 -0.58 -3.22 -13.23
N ILE A 440 -1.82 -3.05 -13.72
CA ILE A 440 -3.04 -3.16 -12.91
C ILE A 440 -3.73 -4.45 -13.36
N PRO A 441 -3.78 -5.51 -12.55
CA PRO A 441 -4.42 -6.76 -12.98
C PRO A 441 -5.92 -6.57 -13.12
N SER A 442 -6.43 -6.72 -14.34
CA SER A 442 -7.87 -6.74 -14.61
C SER A 442 -8.53 -8.07 -14.26
N GLY A 443 -7.76 -9.15 -14.08
CA GLY A 443 -8.27 -10.52 -13.92
C GLY A 443 -8.47 -11.03 -12.49
N LEU A 444 -8.28 -10.19 -11.47
CA LEU A 444 -8.31 -10.61 -10.06
C LEU A 444 -9.66 -10.46 -9.36
N TRP A 445 -10.58 -9.69 -9.94
CA TRP A 445 -11.92 -9.54 -9.41
C TRP A 445 -12.84 -10.63 -9.96
N PRO A 446 -13.67 -11.26 -9.12
CA PRO A 446 -14.76 -12.08 -9.64
C PRO A 446 -15.69 -11.16 -10.45
N THR A 447 -15.77 -11.42 -11.75
CA THR A 447 -16.88 -10.95 -12.59
C THR A 447 -18.20 -11.47 -12.08
#